data_AF-D7RVW1-F1
#
_entry.id   AF-D7RVW1-F1
#
_cell.length_a   1.000
_cell.length_b   1.000
_cell.length_c   1.000
_cell.angle_alpha   90.00
_cell.angle_beta   90.00
_cell.angle_gamma   90.00
#
_symmetry.space_group_name_H-M   'P 1'
#
loop_
_entity.id
_entity.type
_entity.pdbx_description
1 polymer ?
#
loop_
_entity_poly.entity_id
_entity_poly.type
_entity_poly.pdbx_seq_one_letter_code
_entity_poly.pdbx_strand_id
1 'polypeptide(L)'
;KITTSGITIKSADGKTTILGPETTQLSDGTDKTFFNNKQFYVVKGKDGKLGVGSADQYMSDVKGKIAIVKRGHLSFTDKQKFAEKAGATGLIVINNEAGPLTNAQYNAGFPTAGLSDTAGAALVKYVEGHPNEALKVNIEVQPLANTTTKFDLMSSFTSYGPVSNLAFKPDISAPGGNIWSTQNNNGYTNMSGTSMGFPFIAGT
;
A
#
# COMPACT_ATOMS: atom_id res chain seq x y z
N LYS A 1 -10.60 4.64 16.11
CA LYS A 1 -10.67 4.61 14.62
C LYS A 1 -9.63 5.58 14.10
N ILE A 2 -9.01 5.31 12.96
CA ILE A 2 -8.08 6.23 12.28
C ILE A 2 -8.72 6.72 10.99
N THR A 3 -8.64 8.02 10.71
CA THR A 3 -9.05 8.57 9.42
C THR A 3 -7.95 8.29 8.42
N THR A 4 -8.25 7.53 7.38
CA THR A 4 -7.27 7.12 6.38
C THR A 4 -7.98 6.82 5.04
N SER A 5 -7.22 6.70 3.96
CA SER A 5 -7.73 6.15 2.71
C SER A 5 -8.10 4.69 2.92
N GLY A 6 -9.38 4.37 2.71
CA GLY A 6 -9.92 3.02 2.74
C GLY A 6 -10.24 2.54 1.34
N ILE A 7 -9.76 1.34 0.97
CA ILE A 7 -10.08 0.68 -0.29
C ILE A 7 -11.08 -0.44 -0.08
N THR A 8 -12.09 -0.49 -0.94
CA THR A 8 -13.06 -1.59 -1.05
C THR A 8 -13.08 -2.06 -2.49
N ILE A 9 -12.97 -3.37 -2.72
CA ILE A 9 -13.05 -3.95 -4.06
C ILE A 9 -14.23 -4.92 -4.09
N LYS A 10 -15.06 -4.78 -5.12
CA LYS A 10 -16.23 -5.62 -5.39
C LYS A 10 -16.16 -6.18 -6.80
N SER A 11 -16.93 -7.24 -7.04
CA SER A 11 -17.24 -7.74 -8.38
C SER A 11 -17.82 -6.65 -9.28
N ALA A 12 -17.79 -6.87 -10.59
CA ALA A 12 -18.31 -5.96 -11.61
C ALA A 12 -19.80 -5.64 -11.40
N ASP A 13 -20.59 -6.63 -10.97
CA ASP A 13 -22.01 -6.44 -10.64
C ASP A 13 -22.22 -5.72 -9.30
N GLY A 14 -21.17 -5.57 -8.49
CA GLY A 14 -21.17 -4.92 -7.18
C GLY A 14 -21.82 -5.76 -6.06
N LYS A 15 -22.20 -7.01 -6.32
CA LYS A 15 -22.88 -7.88 -5.35
C LYS A 15 -21.91 -8.58 -4.41
N THR A 16 -20.74 -8.97 -4.91
CA THR A 16 -19.72 -9.68 -4.13
C THR A 16 -18.68 -8.68 -3.65
N THR A 17 -18.55 -8.52 -2.33
CA THR A 17 -17.41 -7.81 -1.75
C THR A 17 -16.22 -8.74 -1.71
N ILE A 18 -15.18 -8.41 -2.49
CA ILE A 18 -13.95 -9.19 -2.59
C ILE A 18 -13.06 -8.88 -1.39
N LEU A 19 -12.95 -7.58 -1.05
CA LEU A 19 -12.24 -7.11 0.13
C LEU A 19 -12.73 -5.73 0.57
N GLY A 20 -12.38 -5.39 1.80
CA GLY A 20 -12.49 -4.05 2.36
C GLY A 20 -13.79 -3.77 3.11
N PRO A 21 -13.92 -2.55 3.69
CA PRO A 21 -12.93 -1.47 3.60
C PRO A 21 -11.67 -1.75 4.44
N GLU A 22 -10.49 -1.56 3.84
CA GLU A 22 -9.18 -1.68 4.50
C GLU A 22 -8.32 -0.43 4.25
N THR A 23 -7.49 -0.07 5.22
CA THR A 23 -6.46 0.95 5.07
C THR A 23 -5.55 0.69 3.86
N THR A 24 -5.41 1.68 2.97
CA THR A 24 -4.48 1.65 1.84
C THR A 24 -3.67 2.95 1.79
N GLN A 25 -2.48 2.87 1.21
CA GLN A 25 -1.71 4.04 0.78
C GLN A 25 -1.70 4.09 -0.75
N LEU A 26 -2.00 5.28 -1.31
CA LEU A 26 -1.86 5.57 -2.73
C LEU A 26 -0.53 6.26 -3.02
N SER A 27 0.01 6.09 -4.23
CA SER A 27 1.09 6.94 -4.72
C SER A 27 0.60 8.38 -4.93
N ASP A 28 1.51 9.34 -4.73
CA ASP A 28 1.22 10.76 -4.81
C ASP A 28 0.61 11.15 -6.15
N GLY A 29 -0.45 11.96 -6.09
CA GLY A 29 -1.18 12.43 -7.28
C GLY A 29 -2.13 11.41 -7.91
N THR A 30 -2.28 10.21 -7.36
CA THR A 30 -3.24 9.22 -7.87
C THR A 30 -4.69 9.66 -7.66
N ASP A 31 -5.46 9.67 -8.74
CA ASP A 31 -6.92 9.81 -8.68
C ASP A 31 -7.55 8.58 -7.99
N LYS A 32 -8.34 8.80 -6.94
CA LYS A 32 -9.01 7.75 -6.18
C LYS A 32 -9.97 6.90 -7.02
N THR A 33 -10.46 7.43 -8.13
CA THR A 33 -11.34 6.73 -9.07
C THR A 33 -10.58 5.88 -10.10
N PHE A 34 -9.26 6.04 -10.20
CA PHE A 34 -8.44 5.43 -11.25
C PHE A 34 -8.58 3.90 -11.34
N PHE A 35 -8.61 3.24 -10.19
CA PHE A 35 -8.68 1.77 -10.10
C PHE A 35 -10.08 1.22 -10.40
N ASN A 36 -11.11 2.07 -10.47
CA ASN A 36 -12.48 1.63 -10.66
C ASN A 36 -12.73 1.18 -12.10
N ASN A 37 -13.51 0.10 -12.27
CA ASN A 37 -13.82 -0.51 -13.56
C ASN A 37 -12.57 -0.91 -14.35
N LYS A 38 -11.51 -1.38 -13.66
CA LYS A 38 -10.28 -1.87 -14.28
C LYS A 38 -10.16 -3.38 -14.15
N GLN A 39 -9.48 -3.99 -15.12
CA GLN A 39 -9.04 -5.37 -15.03
C GLN A 39 -7.72 -5.45 -14.25
N PHE A 40 -7.55 -6.54 -13.53
CA PHE A 40 -6.37 -6.81 -12.73
C PHE A 40 -5.61 -8.01 -13.29
N TYR A 41 -4.30 -8.02 -13.10
CA TYR A 41 -3.43 -9.09 -13.56
C TYR A 41 -2.51 -9.53 -12.43
N VAL A 42 -2.61 -10.81 -12.05
CA VAL A 42 -1.72 -11.40 -11.04
C VAL A 42 -0.40 -11.75 -11.70
N VAL A 43 0.65 -11.01 -11.33
CA VAL A 43 2.02 -11.31 -11.79
C VAL A 43 2.49 -12.56 -11.05
N LYS A 44 2.98 -13.56 -11.78
CA LYS A 44 3.44 -14.83 -11.20
C LYS A 44 4.95 -14.96 -11.25
N GLY A 45 5.53 -15.50 -10.17
CA GLY A 45 6.91 -15.95 -10.12
C GLY A 45 7.10 -17.30 -10.82
N LYS A 46 8.36 -17.75 -10.94
CA LYS A 46 8.72 -19.06 -11.50
C LYS A 46 8.13 -20.23 -10.72
N ASP A 47 7.81 -20.02 -9.44
CA ASP A 47 7.17 -20.99 -8.56
C ASP A 47 5.64 -21.02 -8.70
N GLY A 48 5.06 -20.25 -9.63
CA GLY A 48 3.63 -20.15 -9.87
C GLY A 48 2.87 -19.33 -8.83
N LYS A 49 3.56 -18.79 -7.82
CA LYS A 49 2.97 -17.95 -6.76
C LYS A 49 3.01 -16.47 -7.16
N LEU A 50 2.38 -15.62 -6.35
CA LEU A 50 2.41 -14.17 -6.54
C LEU A 50 3.86 -13.66 -6.60
N GLY A 51 4.22 -13.10 -7.74
CA GLY A 51 5.56 -12.60 -8.05
C GLY A 51 5.89 -11.31 -7.33
N VAL A 52 7.18 -11.00 -7.23
CA VAL A 52 7.67 -9.75 -6.62
C VAL A 52 7.66 -8.58 -7.60
N GLY A 53 7.29 -8.78 -8.86
CA GLY A 53 7.26 -7.72 -9.88
C GLY A 53 8.65 -7.38 -10.43
N SER A 54 9.53 -8.38 -10.59
CA SER A 54 10.77 -8.21 -11.36
C SER A 54 10.46 -8.17 -12.86
N ALA A 55 11.34 -7.54 -13.66
CA ALA A 55 11.11 -7.32 -15.09
C ALA A 55 10.81 -8.62 -15.87
N ASP A 56 11.41 -9.75 -15.47
CA ASP A 56 11.24 -11.06 -16.10
C ASP A 56 9.92 -11.76 -15.75
N GLN A 57 9.14 -11.24 -14.81
CA GLN A 57 7.86 -11.83 -14.37
C GLN A 57 6.64 -11.30 -15.13
N TYR A 58 6.82 -10.23 -15.91
CA TYR A 58 5.73 -9.64 -16.67
C TYR A 58 5.57 -10.30 -18.03
N MET A 59 4.37 -10.81 -18.29
CA MET A 59 3.95 -11.32 -19.59
C MET A 59 3.12 -10.28 -20.34
N SER A 60 2.87 -10.49 -21.64
CA SER A 60 2.11 -9.56 -22.50
C SER A 60 0.70 -9.25 -21.98
N ASP A 61 0.11 -10.17 -21.22
CA ASP A 61 -1.28 -10.10 -20.76
C ASP A 61 -1.52 -9.03 -19.68
N VAL A 62 -0.46 -8.47 -19.10
CA VAL A 62 -0.54 -7.36 -18.14
C VAL A 62 -0.93 -6.04 -18.83
N LYS A 63 -0.72 -5.93 -20.15
CA LYS A 63 -0.90 -4.69 -20.89
C LYS A 63 -2.32 -4.14 -20.75
N GLY A 64 -2.44 -2.88 -20.34
CA GLY A 64 -3.73 -2.22 -20.11
C GLY A 64 -4.38 -2.53 -18.75
N LYS A 65 -3.87 -3.51 -18.00
CA LYS A 65 -4.41 -3.96 -16.71
C LYS A 65 -3.63 -3.38 -15.53
N ILE A 66 -4.20 -3.50 -14.34
CA ILE A 66 -3.53 -3.20 -13.08
C ILE A 66 -2.74 -4.43 -12.63
N ALA A 67 -1.42 -4.30 -12.51
CA ALA A 67 -0.57 -5.41 -12.05
C ALA A 67 -0.71 -5.60 -10.54
N ILE A 68 -0.80 -6.86 -10.08
CA ILE A 68 -0.76 -7.23 -8.67
C ILE A 68 0.56 -7.95 -8.41
N VAL A 69 1.34 -7.45 -7.45
CA VAL A 69 2.64 -7.99 -7.06
C VAL A 69 2.76 -8.08 -5.54
N LYS A 70 3.69 -8.91 -5.06
CA LYS A 70 4.04 -9.02 -3.65
C LYS A 70 5.17 -8.05 -3.27
N ARG A 71 5.13 -7.51 -2.05
CA ARG A 71 6.28 -6.89 -1.39
C ARG A 71 7.40 -7.93 -1.20
N GLY A 72 8.65 -7.51 -1.38
CA GLY A 72 9.80 -8.40 -1.32
C GLY A 72 11.10 -7.59 -1.37
N HIS A 73 12.18 -8.22 -1.85
CA HIS A 73 13.51 -7.62 -1.89
C HIS A 73 13.65 -6.45 -2.88
N LEU A 74 12.77 -6.35 -3.88
CA LEU A 74 12.77 -5.27 -4.86
C LEU A 74 12.15 -3.99 -4.27
N SER A 75 12.73 -2.82 -4.57
CA SER A 75 12.19 -1.52 -4.17
C SER A 75 10.79 -1.28 -4.78
N PHE A 76 9.96 -0.47 -4.12
CA PHE A 76 8.62 -0.14 -4.64
C PHE A 76 8.70 0.66 -5.96
N THR A 77 9.69 1.54 -6.09
CA THR A 77 9.92 2.36 -7.28
C THR A 77 10.36 1.51 -8.48
N ASP A 78 11.19 0.49 -8.27
CA ASP A 78 11.54 -0.46 -9.32
C ASP A 78 10.33 -1.30 -9.76
N LYS A 79 9.47 -1.72 -8.82
CA LYS A 79 8.22 -2.40 -9.18
C LYS A 79 7.33 -1.53 -10.07
N GLN A 80 7.17 -0.24 -9.74
CA GLN A 80 6.42 0.71 -10.58
C GLN A 80 7.02 0.78 -11.99
N LYS A 81 8.35 0.98 -12.06
CA LYS A 81 9.09 1.08 -13.33
C LYS A 81 8.95 -0.17 -14.20
N PHE A 82 9.01 -1.37 -13.62
CA PHE A 82 8.88 -2.61 -14.39
C PHE A 82 7.44 -2.86 -14.82
N ALA A 83 6.45 -2.59 -13.97
CA ALA A 83 5.04 -2.68 -14.33
C ALA A 83 4.69 -1.74 -15.49
N GLU A 84 5.11 -0.48 -15.39
CA GLU A 84 4.90 0.55 -16.41
C GLU A 84 5.56 0.15 -17.74
N LYS A 85 6.82 -0.31 -17.71
CA LYS A 85 7.52 -0.80 -18.91
C LYS A 85 6.83 -2.00 -19.57
N ALA A 86 6.19 -2.85 -18.78
CA ALA A 86 5.42 -3.98 -19.30
C ALA A 86 4.05 -3.57 -19.85
N GLY A 87 3.67 -2.29 -19.73
CA GLY A 87 2.40 -1.73 -20.22
C GLY A 87 1.24 -1.87 -19.24
N ALA A 88 1.49 -2.18 -17.97
CA ALA A 88 0.49 -2.07 -16.92
C ALA A 88 0.06 -0.61 -16.77
N THR A 89 -1.21 -0.37 -16.46
CA THR A 89 -1.73 1.00 -16.26
C THR A 89 -1.63 1.47 -14.81
N GLY A 90 -1.44 0.53 -13.87
CA GLY A 90 -1.20 0.81 -12.46
C GLY A 90 -0.71 -0.44 -11.72
N LEU A 91 -0.48 -0.29 -10.42
CA LEU A 91 0.12 -1.33 -9.57
C LEU A 91 -0.61 -1.47 -8.23
N ILE A 92 -0.82 -2.72 -7.80
CA ILE A 92 -1.20 -3.08 -6.44
C ILE A 92 -0.04 -3.87 -5.82
N VAL A 93 0.44 -3.41 -4.67
CA VAL A 93 1.49 -4.11 -3.92
C VAL A 93 0.89 -4.73 -2.66
N ILE A 94 0.97 -6.05 -2.56
CA ILE A 94 0.49 -6.84 -1.42
C ILE A 94 1.60 -6.94 -0.38
N ASN A 95 1.31 -6.61 0.88
CA ASN A 95 2.27 -6.69 1.97
C ASN A 95 2.74 -8.14 2.18
N ASN A 96 4.01 -8.30 2.55
CA ASN A 96 4.58 -9.59 2.95
C ASN A 96 4.63 -9.76 4.48
N GLU A 97 4.23 -8.73 5.21
CA GLU A 97 4.05 -8.72 6.66
C GLU A 97 2.56 -8.61 6.98
N ALA A 98 2.17 -9.04 8.17
CA ALA A 98 0.78 -8.95 8.61
C ALA A 98 0.33 -7.48 8.70
N GLY A 99 -0.81 -7.18 8.09
CA GLY A 99 -1.46 -5.86 8.16
C GLY A 99 -1.25 -4.97 6.93
N PRO A 100 -1.87 -3.78 6.91
CA PRO A 100 -1.92 -2.93 5.72
C PRO A 100 -0.53 -2.44 5.33
N LEU A 101 -0.28 -2.31 4.03
CA LEU A 101 0.95 -1.71 3.52
C LEU A 101 0.84 -0.18 3.58
N THR A 102 1.32 0.40 4.68
CA THR A 102 1.49 1.85 4.85
C THR A 102 2.97 2.19 4.97
N ASN A 103 3.33 3.43 4.60
CA ASN A 103 4.71 3.95 4.53
C ASN A 103 5.57 3.35 3.41
N ALA A 104 4.94 2.98 2.30
CA ALA A 104 5.65 2.64 1.08
C ALA A 104 6.09 3.91 0.35
N GLN A 105 7.34 3.95 -0.11
CA GLN A 105 7.84 5.03 -0.94
C GLN A 105 7.50 4.75 -2.40
N TYR A 106 6.50 5.46 -2.93
CA TYR A 106 6.11 5.38 -4.34
C TYR A 106 6.54 6.65 -5.09
N ASN A 107 6.94 6.49 -6.35
CA ASN A 107 7.07 7.62 -7.26
C ASN A 107 5.68 8.13 -7.67
N ALA A 108 5.57 9.44 -7.86
CA ALA A 108 4.41 10.06 -8.48
C ALA A 108 4.30 9.67 -9.96
N GLY A 109 3.11 9.85 -10.54
CA GLY A 109 2.86 9.67 -11.98
C GLY A 109 2.48 8.25 -12.41
N PHE A 110 2.69 7.23 -11.57
CA PHE A 110 2.21 5.88 -11.82
C PHE A 110 1.25 5.41 -10.69
N PRO A 111 -0.07 5.29 -10.97
CA PRO A 111 -1.06 4.93 -9.96
C PRO A 111 -0.73 3.61 -9.25
N THR A 112 -0.47 3.69 -7.95
CA THR A 112 -0.05 2.56 -7.14
C THR A 112 -0.82 2.54 -5.83
N ALA A 113 -1.27 1.37 -5.38
CA ALA A 113 -1.88 1.19 -4.06
C ALA A 113 -1.27 0.02 -3.29
N GLY A 114 -1.23 0.13 -1.96
CA GLY A 114 -0.83 -0.94 -1.05
C GLY A 114 -2.03 -1.69 -0.47
N LEU A 115 -1.94 -3.02 -0.34
CA LEU A 115 -2.91 -3.86 0.37
C LEU A 115 -2.21 -4.71 1.44
N SER A 116 -2.93 -5.10 2.49
CA SER A 116 -2.46 -6.12 3.43
C SER A 116 -2.25 -7.47 2.76
N ASP A 117 -1.55 -8.35 3.46
CA ASP A 117 -1.41 -9.75 3.12
C ASP A 117 -2.78 -10.45 2.97
N THR A 118 -3.71 -10.20 3.89
CA THR A 118 -5.04 -10.86 3.91
C THR A 118 -5.96 -10.36 2.80
N ALA A 119 -6.13 -9.04 2.64
CA ALA A 119 -6.93 -8.46 1.56
C ALA A 119 -6.32 -8.74 0.19
N GLY A 120 -4.99 -8.67 0.09
CA GLY A 120 -4.26 -9.03 -1.12
C GLY A 120 -4.48 -10.49 -1.54
N ALA A 121 -4.46 -11.43 -0.59
CA ALA A 121 -4.74 -12.84 -0.89
C ALA A 121 -6.18 -13.06 -1.40
N ALA A 122 -7.17 -12.36 -0.83
CA ALA A 122 -8.55 -12.40 -1.30
C ALA A 122 -8.67 -11.86 -2.74
N LEU A 123 -8.00 -10.73 -3.04
CA LEU A 123 -7.96 -10.15 -4.39
C LEU A 123 -7.32 -11.12 -5.40
N VAL A 124 -6.14 -11.68 -5.07
CA VAL A 124 -5.43 -12.61 -5.96
C VAL A 124 -6.31 -13.82 -6.27
N LYS A 125 -6.89 -14.45 -5.24
CA LYS A 125 -7.78 -15.60 -5.42
C LYS A 125 -8.97 -15.28 -6.32
N TYR A 126 -9.57 -14.11 -6.15
CA TYR A 126 -10.72 -13.70 -6.96
C TYR A 126 -10.33 -13.47 -8.42
N VAL A 127 -9.25 -12.72 -8.67
CA VAL A 127 -8.77 -12.38 -10.02
C VAL A 127 -8.33 -13.63 -10.78
N GLU A 128 -7.72 -14.62 -10.12
CA GLU A 128 -7.36 -15.89 -10.76
C GLU A 128 -8.59 -16.69 -11.21
N GLY A 129 -9.70 -16.60 -10.48
CA GLY A 129 -10.99 -17.19 -10.89
C GLY A 129 -11.74 -16.38 -11.95
N HIS A 130 -11.44 -15.08 -12.09
CA HIS A 130 -12.18 -14.13 -12.94
C HIS A 130 -11.21 -13.20 -13.72
N PRO A 131 -10.30 -13.73 -14.56
CA PRO A 131 -9.14 -12.99 -15.10
C PRO A 131 -9.46 -11.82 -16.05
N ASN A 132 -10.71 -11.74 -16.51
CA ASN A 132 -11.18 -10.72 -17.46
C ASN A 132 -12.27 -9.82 -16.85
N GLU A 133 -12.58 -9.96 -15.57
CA GLU A 133 -13.57 -9.13 -14.91
C GLU A 133 -12.99 -7.75 -14.58
N ALA A 134 -13.74 -6.69 -14.92
CA ALA A 134 -13.41 -5.33 -14.52
C ALA A 134 -14.02 -5.06 -13.13
N LEU A 135 -13.18 -4.94 -12.11
CA LEU A 135 -13.64 -4.85 -10.73
C LEU A 135 -14.09 -3.43 -10.38
N LYS A 136 -15.06 -3.33 -9.46
CA LYS A 136 -15.48 -2.05 -8.88
C LYS A 136 -14.60 -1.74 -7.69
N VAL A 137 -13.89 -0.62 -7.76
CA VAL A 137 -12.99 -0.17 -6.69
C VAL A 137 -13.48 1.17 -6.18
N ASN A 138 -13.73 1.24 -4.88
CA ASN A 138 -14.01 2.49 -4.18
C ASN A 138 -12.84 2.81 -3.26
N ILE A 139 -12.27 4.01 -3.39
CA ILE A 139 -11.25 4.53 -2.50
C ILE A 139 -11.74 5.87 -1.94
N GLU A 140 -11.92 5.92 -0.63
CA GLU A 140 -12.41 7.12 0.04
C GLU A 140 -11.69 7.32 1.37
N VAL A 141 -11.62 8.58 1.82
CA VAL A 141 -11.08 8.88 3.15
C VAL A 141 -12.19 8.66 4.15
N GLN A 142 -11.98 7.72 5.07
CA GLN A 142 -13.00 7.34 6.04
C GLN A 142 -12.39 6.89 7.38
N PRO A 143 -13.16 6.95 8.48
CA PRO A 143 -12.71 6.40 9.76
C PRO A 143 -12.73 4.87 9.74
N LEU A 144 -11.56 4.24 9.70
CA LEU A 144 -11.41 2.78 9.78
C LEU A 144 -11.02 2.33 11.19
N ALA A 145 -11.29 1.06 11.49
CA ALA A 145 -10.77 0.45 12.71
C ALA A 145 -9.24 0.55 12.69
N ASN A 146 -8.63 0.91 13.82
CA ASN A 146 -7.19 0.82 13.96
C ASN A 146 -6.85 -0.66 14.16
N THR A 147 -6.71 -1.39 13.05
CA THR A 147 -6.46 -2.84 13.06
C THR A 147 -5.04 -3.18 13.46
N THR A 148 -4.15 -2.18 13.54
CA THR A 148 -2.92 -2.28 14.31
C THR A 148 -3.27 -2.42 15.79
N THR A 149 -3.41 -3.66 16.25
CA THR A 149 -3.49 -4.03 17.68
C THR A 149 -2.21 -3.71 18.45
N LYS A 150 -1.23 -3.09 17.79
CA LYS A 150 0.01 -2.57 18.34
C LYS A 150 -0.17 -1.09 18.72
N PHE A 151 -0.94 -0.84 19.77
CA PHE A 151 -0.94 0.44 20.47
C PHE A 151 0.20 0.45 21.50
N ASP A 152 0.73 1.63 21.81
CA ASP A 152 1.80 1.85 22.79
C ASP A 152 3.09 1.03 22.56
N LEU A 153 3.34 0.62 21.32
CA LEU A 153 4.56 -0.05 20.90
C LEU A 153 5.43 0.86 20.04
N MET A 154 6.74 0.66 20.12
CA MET A 154 7.67 1.30 19.21
C MET A 154 7.40 0.84 17.77
N SER A 155 7.41 1.80 16.84
CA SER A 155 7.26 1.51 15.41
C SER A 155 8.44 0.66 14.92
N SER A 156 8.19 -0.33 14.05
CA SER A 156 9.22 -1.24 13.53
C SER A 156 10.35 -0.51 12.76
N PHE A 157 10.05 0.66 12.20
CA PHE A 157 11.00 1.50 11.49
C PHE A 157 11.81 2.44 12.39
N THR A 158 11.53 2.48 13.71
CA THR A 158 12.29 3.34 14.62
C THR A 158 13.75 2.88 14.66
N SER A 159 14.68 3.82 14.63
CA SER A 159 16.08 3.50 14.90
C SER A 159 16.30 3.27 16.39
N TYR A 160 17.12 2.27 16.71
CA TYR A 160 17.57 1.98 18.07
C TYR A 160 19.04 2.33 18.20
N GLY A 161 19.43 2.82 19.37
CA GLY A 161 20.83 2.97 19.73
C GLY A 161 21.50 1.63 20.11
N PRO A 162 22.74 1.70 20.61
CA PRO A 162 23.50 2.93 20.81
C PRO A 162 23.96 3.57 19.50
N VAL A 163 24.33 4.84 19.54
CA VAL A 163 25.07 5.47 18.44
C VAL A 163 26.52 4.97 18.40
N SER A 164 27.25 5.22 17.31
CA SER A 164 28.61 4.72 17.09
C SER A 164 29.61 5.09 18.20
N ASN A 165 29.36 6.15 18.96
CA ASN A 165 30.20 6.62 20.05
C ASN A 165 29.79 6.10 21.44
N LEU A 166 28.85 5.16 21.55
CA LEU A 166 28.50 4.57 22.85
C LEU A 166 27.25 5.20 23.48
N ALA A 167 26.87 6.39 23.01
CA ALA A 167 25.86 7.17 23.70
C ALA A 167 24.46 6.56 23.58
N PHE A 168 23.68 6.73 24.66
CA PHE A 168 22.30 6.25 24.73
C PHE A 168 21.39 7.11 23.85
N LYS A 169 20.69 6.47 22.91
CA LYS A 169 19.70 7.07 22.01
C LYS A 169 18.63 6.03 21.65
N PRO A 170 17.40 6.45 21.29
CA PRO A 170 16.88 7.83 21.30
C PRO A 170 16.62 8.36 22.73
N ASP A 171 16.51 9.69 22.91
CA ASP A 171 16.28 10.30 24.25
C ASP A 171 14.82 10.21 24.70
N ILE A 172 13.89 10.31 23.76
CA ILE A 172 12.44 10.32 24.02
C ILE A 172 11.70 9.70 22.83
N SER A 173 10.54 9.12 23.10
CA SER A 173 9.60 8.62 22.08
C SER A 173 8.34 9.47 22.06
N ALA A 174 7.69 9.53 20.90
CA ALA A 174 6.44 10.25 20.70
C ALA A 174 5.58 9.53 19.64
N PRO A 175 4.27 9.83 19.56
CA PRO A 175 3.40 9.29 18.52
C PRO A 175 3.92 9.67 17.12
N GLY A 176 4.44 8.68 16.39
CA GLY A 176 4.95 8.88 15.02
C GLY A 176 4.44 7.85 14.01
N GLY A 177 3.56 6.93 14.43
CA GLY A 177 2.94 5.93 13.56
C GLY A 177 1.52 6.34 13.19
N ASN A 178 1.18 6.30 11.90
CA ASN A 178 -0.16 6.62 11.40
C ASN A 178 -0.71 7.95 11.94
N ILE A 179 0.04 9.03 11.75
CA ILE A 179 -0.35 10.39 12.13
C ILE A 179 -1.12 11.05 10.98
N TRP A 180 -2.38 11.39 11.25
CA TRP A 180 -3.23 12.17 10.34
C TRP A 180 -2.94 13.66 10.48
N SER A 181 -2.43 14.28 9.41
CA SER A 181 -2.07 15.70 9.41
C SER A 181 -2.30 16.36 8.06
N THR A 182 -2.08 17.67 8.00
CA THR A 182 -2.25 18.49 6.79
C THR A 182 -1.25 18.11 5.69
N GLN A 183 -1.71 18.17 4.44
CA GLN A 183 -0.94 17.97 3.21
C GLN A 183 -1.19 19.14 2.26
N ASN A 184 -0.33 19.31 1.26
CA ASN A 184 -0.51 20.27 0.17
C ASN A 184 -1.92 20.20 -0.45
N ASN A 185 -2.32 21.29 -1.11
CA ASN A 185 -3.61 21.43 -1.81
C ASN A 185 -4.84 21.28 -0.88
N ASN A 186 -4.76 21.85 0.33
CA ASN A 186 -5.80 21.76 1.36
C ASN A 186 -6.18 20.32 1.70
N GLY A 187 -5.20 19.41 1.56
CA GLY A 187 -5.37 17.99 1.76
C GLY A 187 -5.02 17.58 3.18
N TYR A 188 -5.36 16.34 3.50
CA TYR A 188 -4.90 15.65 4.68
C TYR A 188 -4.43 14.26 4.29
N THR A 189 -3.41 13.77 4.97
CA THR A 189 -2.87 12.43 4.74
C THR A 189 -2.43 11.79 6.04
N ASN A 190 -2.29 10.46 5.99
CA ASN A 190 -1.74 9.68 7.07
C ASN A 190 -0.28 9.36 6.76
N MET A 191 0.64 9.74 7.64
CA MET A 191 2.07 9.43 7.49
C MET A 191 2.63 8.80 8.75
N SER A 192 3.64 7.95 8.59
CA SER A 192 4.44 7.45 9.71
C SER A 192 5.91 7.75 9.52
N GLY A 193 6.58 8.01 10.62
CA GLY A 193 8.01 8.25 10.67
C GLY A 193 8.42 8.88 11.98
N THR A 194 9.70 8.81 12.30
CA THR A 194 10.28 9.62 13.39
C THR A 194 10.09 11.12 13.11
N SER A 195 10.05 11.53 11.84
CA SER A 195 9.68 12.88 11.40
C SER A 195 8.28 13.30 11.84
N MET A 196 7.34 12.37 12.00
CA MET A 196 5.99 12.65 12.51
C MET A 196 5.94 12.66 14.04
N GLY A 197 6.85 11.93 14.72
CA GLY A 197 7.00 12.00 16.18
C GLY A 197 7.68 13.29 16.66
N PHE A 198 8.66 13.80 15.92
CA PHE A 198 9.39 15.03 16.25
C PHE A 198 8.49 16.26 16.56
N PRO A 199 7.48 16.63 15.75
CA PRO A 199 6.65 17.81 16.00
C PRO A 199 5.81 17.70 17.28
N PHE A 200 5.49 16.49 17.76
CA PHE A 200 4.82 16.32 19.06
C PHE A 200 5.72 16.77 20.22
N ILE A 201 7.03 16.51 20.14
CA ILE A 201 8.00 16.95 21.15
C ILE A 201 8.41 18.41 20.95
N ALA A 202 8.50 18.88 19.71
CA ALA A 202 8.86 20.27 19.43
C ALA A 202 7.78 21.28 19.86
N GLY A 203 6.51 20.84 19.92
CA GLY A 203 5.37 21.67 20.31
C GLY A 203 4.97 21.60 21.79
N THR A 204 5.58 20.73 22.59
CA THR A 204 5.36 20.62 24.05
C THR A 204 6.30 21.53 24.82
#